data_AF-A0A0B0N932-F1
#
_entry.id   AF-A0A0B0N932-F1
#
_cell.length_a   1.000
_cell.length_b   1.000
_cell.length_c   1.000
_cell.angle_alpha   90.00
_cell.angle_beta   90.00
_cell.angle_gamma   90.00
#
_symmetry.space_group_name_H-M   'P 1'
#
loop_
_entity.id
_entity.type
_entity.pdbx_description
1 polymer ?
#
loop_
_entity_poly.entity_id
_entity_poly.type
_entity_poly.pdbx_seq_one_letter_code
_entity_poly.pdbx_strand_id
1 'polypeptide(L)'
;MIYVRESHVERMGKIQDVSYEILNVLEFNSTRKRQSVVCRYPDGRLVLYCKGADTVIYERLVGGSDDLKKVTREHLENFGSAGLRTLCLAYKDLAPDVYESWNEKFIQAKSSLRDRERKLDEAGFAVNVTLSFG
;
A
#
# COMPACT_ATOMS: atom_id res chain seq x y z
N MET A 1 -5.76 10.93 13.38
CA MET A 1 -4.52 10.40 13.98
C MET A 1 -4.78 8.99 14.46
N ILE A 2 -3.93 8.04 14.09
CA ILE A 2 -3.85 6.69 14.67
C ILE A 2 -2.52 6.57 15.42
N TYR A 3 -2.48 5.80 16.50
CA TYR A 3 -1.23 5.53 17.22
C TYR A 3 -0.82 4.09 16.94
N VAL A 4 0.40 3.90 16.45
CA VAL A 4 0.98 2.59 16.16
C VAL A 4 2.11 2.37 17.14
N ARG A 5 2.07 1.23 17.83
CA ARG A 5 3.13 0.80 18.72
C ARG A 5 4.25 0.19 17.91
N GLU A 6 5.38 0.88 17.84
CA GLU A 6 6.57 0.40 17.12
C GLU A 6 7.53 -0.26 18.08
N SER A 7 7.87 -1.51 17.80
CA SER A 7 8.91 -2.27 18.50
C SER A 7 10.05 -2.58 17.52
N HIS A 8 10.93 -1.61 17.29
CA HIS A 8 12.17 -1.86 16.53
C HIS A 8 13.22 -2.52 17.45
N VAL A 9 13.23 -3.86 17.48
CA VAL A 9 14.15 -4.67 18.31
C VAL A 9 15.62 -4.41 17.95
N GLU A 10 15.93 -4.04 16.70
CA GLU A 10 17.31 -3.86 16.23
C GLU A 10 17.83 -2.41 16.22
N ARG A 11 16.98 -1.37 16.31
CA ARG A 11 17.41 0.04 16.15
C ARG A 11 17.18 0.97 17.34
N MET A 12 16.17 0.74 18.18
CA MET A 12 15.75 1.75 19.16
C MET A 12 15.63 1.27 20.61
N GLY A 13 15.70 -0.04 20.89
CA GLY A 13 15.70 -0.59 22.26
C GLY A 13 14.52 -0.21 23.15
N LYS A 14 13.54 0.53 22.61
CA LYS A 14 12.38 1.09 23.31
C LYS A 14 11.17 0.94 22.42
N ILE A 15 10.11 0.39 23.00
CA ILE A 15 8.78 0.39 22.42
C ILE A 15 8.25 1.82 22.55
N GLN A 16 7.81 2.41 21.44
CA GLN A 16 7.19 3.73 21.47
C GLN A 16 5.88 3.72 20.68
N ASP A 17 4.91 4.49 21.17
CA ASP A 17 3.68 4.76 20.44
C ASP A 17 3.93 5.97 19.52
N VAL A 18 3.80 5.75 18.21
CA VAL A 18 4.04 6.76 17.16
C VAL A 18 2.72 7.17 16.54
N SER A 19 2.49 8.48 16.41
CA SER A 19 1.28 9.02 15.80
C SER A 19 1.39 9.10 14.28
N TYR A 20 0.41 8.55 13.58
CA TYR A 20 0.27 8.61 12.14
C TYR A 20 -1.01 9.33 11.75
N GLU A 21 -0.93 10.23 10.78
CA GLU A 21 -2.12 10.83 10.20
C GLU A 21 -2.51 10.04 8.94
N ILE A 22 -3.75 9.57 8.87
CA ILE A 22 -4.29 8.94 7.67
C ILE A 22 -4.90 10.03 6.79
N LEU A 23 -4.32 10.25 5.63
CA LEU A 23 -4.77 11.29 4.70
C LEU A 23 -5.85 10.78 3.75
N ASN A 24 -5.63 9.59 3.17
CA ASN A 24 -6.58 8.99 2.23
C ASN A 24 -6.67 7.49 2.46
N VAL A 25 -7.87 6.96 2.31
CA VAL A 25 -8.15 5.53 2.26
C VAL A 25 -8.77 5.23 0.90
N LEU A 26 -8.11 4.38 0.13
CA LEU A 26 -8.66 3.78 -1.07
C LEU A 26 -9.17 2.40 -0.68
N GLU A 27 -10.48 2.31 -0.48
CA GLU A 27 -11.14 1.10 -0.01
C GLU A 27 -10.96 -0.08 -0.96
N PHE A 28 -11.12 -1.27 -0.39
CA PHE A 28 -11.18 -2.50 -1.15
C PHE A 28 -12.38 -2.47 -2.10
N ASN A 29 -12.16 -2.86 -3.36
CA ASN A 29 -13.21 -3.15 -4.33
C ASN A 29 -12.89 -4.50 -4.97
N SER A 30 -13.89 -5.34 -5.19
CA SER A 30 -13.78 -6.66 -5.86
C SER A 30 -13.16 -6.57 -7.26
N THR A 31 -13.38 -5.47 -7.98
CA THR A 31 -12.76 -5.21 -9.28
C THR A 31 -11.27 -4.95 -9.15
N ARG A 32 -10.85 -4.21 -8.11
CA ARG A 32 -9.45 -3.81 -7.89
C ARG A 32 -8.64 -4.87 -7.14
N LYS A 33 -9.30 -5.69 -6.32
CA LYS A 33 -8.74 -6.71 -5.41
C LYS A 33 -7.58 -6.21 -4.53
N ARG A 34 -7.59 -4.91 -4.19
CA ARG A 34 -6.60 -4.26 -3.34
C ARG A 34 -7.21 -3.12 -2.56
N GLN A 35 -6.56 -2.77 -1.44
CA GLN A 35 -6.84 -1.62 -0.60
C GLN A 35 -5.53 -0.86 -0.39
N SER A 36 -5.59 0.47 -0.30
CA SER A 36 -4.42 1.27 0.03
C SER A 36 -4.74 2.43 0.94
N VAL A 37 -3.75 2.89 1.69
CA VAL A 37 -3.82 4.05 2.57
C VAL A 37 -2.64 4.95 2.34
N VAL A 38 -2.87 6.26 2.31
CA VAL A 38 -1.80 7.26 2.37
C VAL A 38 -1.74 7.78 3.79
N CYS A 39 -0.56 7.75 4.38
CA CYS A 39 -0.32 8.23 5.73
C CYS A 39 0.82 9.23 5.79
N ARG A 40 0.76 10.13 6.76
CA ARG A 40 1.81 11.09 7.10
C ARG A 40 2.42 10.70 8.44
N TYR A 41 3.73 10.55 8.43
CA TYR A 41 4.57 10.32 9.60
C TYR A 41 4.72 11.61 10.43
N PRO A 42 5.14 11.53 11.71
CA PRO A 42 5.40 12.71 12.53
C PRO A 42 6.46 13.66 11.96
N ASP A 43 7.41 13.12 11.19
CA ASP A 43 8.47 13.87 10.51
C ASP A 43 8.00 14.54 9.19
N GLY A 44 6.72 14.39 8.85
CA GLY A 44 6.12 14.92 7.62
C GLY A 44 6.25 14.01 6.41
N ARG A 45 6.94 12.86 6.51
CA ARG A 45 7.07 11.90 5.41
C ARG A 45 5.72 11.32 5.03
N LEU A 46 5.46 11.24 3.73
CA LEU A 46 4.24 10.63 3.18
C LEU A 46 4.55 9.23 2.68
N VAL A 47 3.76 8.25 3.13
CA VAL A 47 3.91 6.86 2.70
C VAL A 47 2.56 6.31 2.27
N LEU A 48 2.54 5.72 1.09
CA LEU A 48 1.45 4.89 0.60
C LEU A 48 1.71 3.45 1.00
N TYR A 49 0.75 2.83 1.68
CA TYR A 49 0.70 1.38 1.89
C TYR A 49 -0.40 0.77 1.04
N CYS A 50 -0.12 -0.37 0.41
CA CYS A 50 -1.10 -1.12 -0.37
C CYS A 50 -1.04 -2.60 0.00
N LYS A 51 -2.22 -3.19 0.20
CA LYS A 51 -2.39 -4.64 0.37
C LYS A 51 -3.38 -5.18 -0.66
N GLY A 52 -3.11 -6.35 -1.22
CA GLY A 52 -4.00 -6.95 -2.22
C GLY A 52 -3.59 -8.34 -2.66
N ALA A 53 -4.32 -8.86 -3.64
CA ALA A 53 -3.95 -10.08 -4.34
C ALA A 53 -2.57 -9.92 -5.01
N ASP A 54 -1.81 -10.99 -5.02
CA ASP A 54 -0.48 -11.08 -5.63
C ASP A 54 -0.46 -10.54 -7.07
N THR A 55 -1.27 -11.11 -7.96
CA THR A 55 -1.38 -10.72 -9.37
C THR A 55 -1.56 -9.21 -9.55
N VAL A 56 -2.44 -8.60 -8.76
CA VAL A 56 -2.75 -7.17 -8.82
C VAL A 56 -1.59 -6.30 -8.33
N ILE A 57 -0.89 -6.73 -7.29
CA ILE A 57 0.24 -5.99 -6.72
C ILE A 57 1.44 -6.10 -7.66
N TYR A 58 1.75 -7.29 -8.18
CA TYR A 58 2.88 -7.52 -9.09
C TYR A 58 2.83 -6.67 -10.37
N GLU A 59 1.64 -6.47 -10.96
CA GLU A 59 1.45 -5.60 -12.14
C GLU A 59 1.83 -4.13 -11.89
N ARG A 60 1.83 -3.70 -10.62
CA ARG A 60 2.03 -2.29 -10.21
C ARG A 60 3.37 -2.05 -9.55
N LEU A 61 4.19 -3.09 -9.44
CA LEU A 61 5.54 -2.99 -8.89
C LEU A 61 6.44 -2.25 -9.89
N VAL A 62 6.91 -1.07 -9.49
CA VAL A 62 7.92 -0.32 -10.23
C VAL A 62 9.28 -0.54 -9.56
N GLY A 63 10.25 -1.04 -10.33
CA GLY A 63 11.56 -1.41 -9.82
C GLY A 63 11.57 -2.70 -8.98
N GLY A 64 12.71 -2.96 -8.35
CA GLY A 64 12.95 -4.13 -7.52
C GLY A 64 13.89 -5.18 -8.09
N SER A 65 14.56 -5.94 -7.21
CA SER A 65 15.32 -7.11 -7.62
C SER A 65 14.37 -8.21 -8.09
N ASP A 66 14.63 -8.75 -9.28
CA ASP A 66 13.89 -9.89 -9.83
C ASP A 66 13.98 -11.11 -8.90
N ASP A 67 15.06 -11.24 -8.13
CA ASP A 67 15.22 -12.30 -7.14
C ASP A 67 14.17 -12.19 -6.02
N LEU A 68 13.91 -10.98 -5.51
CA LEU A 68 12.91 -10.77 -4.45
C LEU A 68 11.50 -11.07 -4.94
N LYS A 69 11.20 -10.73 -6.20
CA LYS A 69 9.91 -11.06 -6.84
C LYS A 69 9.74 -12.57 -7.00
N LYS A 70 10.81 -13.26 -7.40
CA LYS A 70 10.80 -14.71 -7.57
C LYS A 70 10.59 -15.43 -6.25
N VAL A 71 11.39 -15.11 -5.22
CA VAL A 71 11.27 -15.70 -3.88
C VAL A 71 9.88 -15.45 -3.30
N THR A 72 9.36 -14.22 -3.42
CA THR A 72 8.03 -13.88 -2.92
C THR A 72 6.94 -14.67 -3.64
N ARG A 73 7.05 -14.90 -4.95
CA ARG A 73 6.11 -15.74 -5.71
C ARG A 73 6.13 -17.19 -5.22
N GLU A 74 7.30 -17.78 -5.04
CA GLU A 74 7.43 -19.16 -4.56
C GLU A 74 6.77 -19.33 -3.17
N HIS A 75 6.96 -18.38 -2.26
CA HIS A 75 6.28 -18.42 -0.96
C HIS A 75 4.75 -18.31 -1.07
N LEU A 76 4.24 -17.44 -1.94
CA LEU A 76 2.81 -17.29 -2.16
C LEU A 76 2.17 -18.56 -2.73
N GLU A 77 2.85 -19.22 -3.66
CA GLU A 77 2.42 -20.51 -4.22
C GLU A 77 2.40 -21.60 -3.13
N ASN A 78 3.45 -21.69 -2.30
CA ASN A 78 3.52 -22.64 -1.19
C ASN A 78 2.38 -22.41 -0.19
N PHE A 79 2.15 -21.17 0.24
CA PHE A 79 1.07 -20.85 1.18
C PHE A 79 -0.31 -21.10 0.57
N GLY A 80 -0.50 -20.77 -0.71
CA GLY A 80 -1.73 -21.06 -1.44
C GLY A 80 -2.00 -22.56 -1.53
N SER A 81 -0.98 -23.37 -1.79
CA SER A 81 -1.08 -24.84 -1.83
C SER A 81 -1.44 -25.44 -0.46
N ALA A 82 -1.03 -24.79 0.63
CA ALA A 82 -1.39 -25.15 2.00
C ALA A 82 -2.79 -24.64 2.43
N GLY A 83 -3.54 -23.97 1.53
CA GLY A 83 -4.86 -23.44 1.82
C GLY A 83 -4.87 -22.15 2.66
N LEU A 84 -3.72 -21.48 2.81
CA LEU A 84 -3.61 -20.22 3.54
C LEU A 84 -4.08 -19.04 2.70
N ARG A 85 -4.66 -18.04 3.36
CA ARG A 85 -5.04 -16.79 2.73
C ARG A 85 -3.84 -15.86 2.70
N THR A 86 -3.33 -15.58 1.51
CA THR A 86 -2.17 -14.69 1.34
C THR A 86 -2.58 -13.29 0.90
N LEU A 87 -1.83 -12.29 1.34
CA LEU A 87 -1.89 -10.94 0.81
C LEU A 87 -0.48 -10.42 0.56
N CYS A 88 -0.30 -9.73 -0.57
CA CYS A 88 0.92 -9.00 -0.86
C CYS A 88 0.81 -7.59 -0.29
N LEU A 89 1.85 -7.15 0.43
CA LEU A 89 1.95 -5.80 0.96
C LEU A 89 3.08 -5.04 0.23
N ALA A 90 2.74 -3.89 -0.32
CA ALA A 90 3.68 -3.00 -0.99
C ALA A 90 3.60 -1.60 -0.37
N TYR A 91 4.69 -0.85 -0.45
CA TYR A 91 4.71 0.54 0.00
C TYR A 91 5.46 1.43 -0.97
N LYS A 92 5.25 2.75 -0.83
CA LYS A 92 5.99 3.75 -1.59
C LYS A 92 6.04 5.06 -0.81
N ASP A 93 7.24 5.61 -0.65
CA ASP A 93 7.40 6.98 -0.20
C ASP A 93 6.91 7.94 -1.30
N LEU A 94 6.10 8.92 -0.90
CA LEU A 94 5.55 9.92 -1.79
C LEU A 94 6.24 11.26 -1.54
N ALA A 95 6.70 11.89 -2.61
CA ALA A 95 7.10 13.30 -2.54
C ALA A 95 5.84 14.18 -2.33
N PRO A 96 5.94 15.28 -1.57
CA PRO A 96 4.79 16.14 -1.26
C PRO A 96 4.05 16.66 -2.50
N ASP A 97 4.77 17.10 -3.52
CA ASP A 97 4.25 17.59 -4.80
C ASP A 97 3.50 16.51 -5.58
N VAL A 98 4.04 15.28 -5.59
CA VAL A 98 3.40 14.12 -6.21
C VAL A 98 2.09 13.78 -5.49
N TYR A 99 2.08 13.84 -4.16
CA TYR A 99 0.87 13.61 -3.38
C TYR A 99 -0.18 14.69 -3.61
N GLU A 100 0.19 15.97 -3.62
CA GLU A 100 -0.74 17.08 -3.83
C GLU A 100 -1.43 17.00 -5.18
N SER A 101 -0.65 16.85 -6.27
CA SER A 101 -1.20 16.68 -7.63
C SER A 101 -2.11 15.46 -7.74
N TRP A 102 -1.76 14.37 -7.05
CA TRP A 102 -2.59 13.18 -7.02
C TRP A 102 -3.88 13.38 -6.22
N ASN A 103 -3.80 14.05 -5.07
CA ASN A 103 -4.94 14.24 -4.16
C ASN A 103 -6.03 15.10 -4.81
N GLU A 104 -5.66 16.08 -5.64
CA GLU A 104 -6.63 16.82 -6.47
C GLU A 104 -7.44 15.89 -7.38
N LYS A 105 -6.76 14.99 -8.11
CA LYS A 105 -7.41 14.00 -8.98
C LYS A 105 -8.26 13.02 -8.17
N PHE A 106 -7.78 12.61 -7.00
CA PHE A 106 -8.52 11.73 -6.10
C PHE A 106 -9.82 12.38 -5.59
N ILE A 107 -9.77 13.65 -5.19
CA ILE A 107 -10.95 14.41 -4.75
C ILE A 107 -11.96 14.54 -5.90
N GLN A 108 -11.50 14.88 -7.11
CA GLN A 108 -12.36 14.94 -8.30
C GLN A 108 -12.99 13.59 -8.65
N ALA A 109 -12.22 12.49 -8.55
CA ALA A 109 -12.74 11.15 -8.77
C ALA A 109 -13.79 10.76 -7.72
N LYS A 110 -13.54 11.10 -6.45
CA LYS A 110 -14.43 10.78 -5.32
C LYS A 110 -15.73 11.58 -5.35
N SER A 111 -15.70 12.82 -5.83
CA SER A 111 -16.90 13.67 -5.97
C SER A 111 -17.71 13.40 -7.25
N SER A 112 -17.19 12.58 -8.17
CA SER A 112 -17.88 12.23 -9.41
C SER A 112 -19.16 11.43 -9.14
N LEU A 113 -20.29 11.90 -9.69
CA LEU A 113 -21.59 11.21 -9.60
C LEU A 113 -21.71 10.01 -10.56
N ARG A 114 -20.87 9.98 -11.61
CA ARG A 114 -20.82 8.91 -12.62
C ARG A 114 -19.42 8.29 -12.66
N ASP A 115 -19.34 6.99 -12.91
CA ASP A 115 -18.09 6.21 -13.05
C ASP A 115 -17.09 6.41 -11.90
N ARG A 116 -17.59 6.70 -10.69
CA ARG A 116 -16.74 6.99 -9.52
C ARG A 116 -15.72 5.88 -9.28
N GLU A 117 -16.13 4.62 -9.35
CA GLU A 117 -15.25 3.48 -9.10
C GLU A 117 -14.11 3.39 -10.12
N ARG A 118 -14.42 3.58 -11.41
CA ARG A 118 -13.41 3.58 -12.48
C ARG A 118 -12.42 4.73 -12.31
N LYS A 119 -12.91 5.94 -12.06
CA LYS A 119 -12.05 7.12 -11.83
C LYS A 119 -11.15 6.95 -10.61
N LEU A 120 -11.66 6.32 -9.54
CA LEU A 120 -10.87 6.02 -8.35
C LEU A 120 -9.82 4.93 -8.60
N ASP A 121 -10.08 3.98 -9.50
CA ASP A 121 -9.07 2.99 -9.88
C ASP A 121 -7.97 3.59 -10.76
N GLU A 122 -8.33 4.47 -11.70
CA GLU A 122 -7.40 5.24 -12.53
C GLU A 122 -6.53 6.19 -11.69
N ALA A 123 -7.08 6.72 -10.60
CA ALA A 123 -6.31 7.45 -9.58
C ALA A 123 -5.47 6.52 -8.70
N GLY A 124 -5.19 5.27 -9.07
CA GLY A 124 -4.29 4.39 -8.33
C GLY A 124 -2.82 4.80 -8.49
N PHE A 125 -2.05 4.75 -7.40
CA PHE A 125 -0.60 4.86 -7.47
C PHE A 125 0.05 3.53 -7.88
N ALA A 126 1.18 3.61 -8.59
CA ALA A 126 2.14 2.52 -8.67
C ALA A 126 2.95 2.41 -7.36
N VAL A 127 3.34 1.19 -6.97
CA VAL A 127 3.96 0.88 -5.67
C VAL A 127 5.34 0.22 -5.86
N ASN A 128 6.20 0.26 -4.83
CA ASN A 128 7.52 -0.38 -4.86
C ASN A 128 7.48 -1.73 -4.09
N VAL A 129 8.59 -2.48 -4.18
CA VAL A 129 8.74 -3.90 -3.77
C VAL A 129 8.12 -4.30 -2.43
N THR A 130 7.65 -5.54 -2.42
CA THR A 130 6.75 -6.19 -1.46
C THR A 130 7.45 -7.00 -0.37
N LEU A 131 6.80 -7.04 0.80
CA LEU A 131 6.89 -8.11 1.80
C LEU A 131 5.59 -8.92 1.73
N SER A 132 5.69 -10.25 1.75
CA SER A 132 4.54 -11.16 1.82
C SER A 132 4.29 -11.52 3.29
N PHE A 133 3.03 -11.42 3.73
CA PHE A 133 2.61 -11.90 5.05
C PHE A 133 1.63 -13.07 4.84
N GLY A 134 1.89 -14.16 5.57
CA GLY A 134 1.02 -15.33 5.67
C GLY A 134 0.01 -15.24 6.80
#